data_AF-A0A257WUG1-F1
#
_entry.id   AF-A0A257WUG1-F1
#
_cell.length_a   1.000
_cell.length_b   1.000
_cell.length_c   1.000
_cell.angle_alpha   90.00
_cell.angle_beta   90.00
_cell.angle_gamma   90.00
#
_symmetry.space_group_name_H-M   'P 1'
#
loop_
_entity.id
_entity.type
_entity.pdbx_description
1 polymer ?
#
loop_
_entity_poly.entity_id
_entity_poly.type
_entity_poly.pdbx_seq_one_letter_code
_entity_poly.pdbx_strand_id
1 'polypeptide(L)'
;MARKTPIERYRNIGISAHIDAGKTTTTERILFYTGVNHKLGEVHDGAATTDWMEQEQERGITITSAAVTTFWKGMAGDYPEHRINIIDTPGHVDFTIEVERSMRVLDGACMVYCAVGGVQPQSETVWRQANKYGVPRLAFVNKMDRTGANFFKVYEQLKTRLHANPVPVVVPIGAEEGFKGVVDLIKMKAI
;
A
#
# COMPACT_ATOMS: atom_id res chain seq x y z
N MET A 1 13.38 8.88 -27.70
CA MET A 1 14.40 8.84 -26.62
C MET A 1 14.65 7.38 -26.26
N ALA A 2 15.91 6.95 -26.16
CA ALA A 2 16.24 5.62 -25.66
C ALA A 2 15.80 5.49 -24.18
N ARG A 3 15.20 4.36 -23.81
CA ARG A 3 14.81 4.09 -22.41
C ARG A 3 16.07 4.05 -21.53
N LYS A 4 16.17 4.93 -20.53
CA LYS A 4 17.28 4.95 -19.55
C LYS A 4 17.24 3.75 -18.60
N THR A 5 16.03 3.32 -18.24
CA THR A 5 15.81 2.18 -17.33
C THR A 5 15.39 0.96 -18.16
N PRO A 6 16.02 -0.20 -17.98
CA PRO A 6 15.58 -1.43 -18.62
C PRO A 6 14.18 -1.86 -18.19
N ILE A 7 13.42 -2.53 -19.07
CA ILE A 7 12.00 -2.84 -18.83
C ILE A 7 11.81 -3.77 -17.64
N GLU A 8 12.73 -4.70 -17.41
CA GLU A 8 12.74 -5.63 -16.28
C GLU A 8 12.92 -4.92 -14.92
N ARG A 9 13.25 -3.63 -14.92
CA ARG A 9 13.37 -2.78 -13.71
C ARG A 9 12.21 -1.80 -13.55
N TYR A 10 11.16 -1.92 -14.38
CA TYR A 10 9.91 -1.22 -14.17
C TYR A 10 9.04 -1.99 -13.17
N ARG A 11 8.39 -1.25 -12.27
CA ARG A 11 7.38 -1.77 -11.35
C ARG A 11 6.16 -0.87 -11.44
N ASN A 12 5.10 -1.34 -12.12
CA ASN A 12 3.82 -0.65 -12.16
C ASN A 12 2.94 -1.22 -11.05
N ILE A 13 2.81 -0.49 -9.94
CA ILE A 13 2.13 -0.99 -8.74
C ILE A 13 0.97 -0.10 -8.32
N GLY A 14 -0.11 -0.72 -7.85
CA GLY A 14 -1.21 0.00 -7.20
C GLY A 14 -1.12 -0.10 -5.69
N ILE A 15 -1.50 0.96 -4.97
CA ILE A 15 -1.75 0.91 -3.54
C ILE A 15 -3.25 0.89 -3.33
N SER A 16 -3.79 -0.18 -2.72
CA SER A 16 -5.24 -0.39 -2.61
C SER A 16 -5.66 -0.98 -1.27
N ALA A 17 -6.84 -0.61 -0.78
CA ALA A 17 -7.32 -0.87 0.57
C ALA A 17 -8.73 -0.31 0.79
N HIS A 18 -9.35 -0.68 1.91
CA HIS A 18 -10.54 0.03 2.41
C HIS A 18 -10.20 1.45 2.90
N ILE A 19 -11.23 2.27 3.12
CA ILE A 19 -11.14 3.63 3.68
C ILE A 19 -10.38 3.59 5.02
N ASP A 20 -9.56 4.59 5.31
CA ASP A 20 -8.80 4.70 6.57
C ASP A 20 -7.78 3.58 6.87
N ALA A 21 -7.49 2.69 5.92
CA ALA A 21 -6.38 1.74 6.07
C ALA A 21 -4.98 2.41 5.93
N GLY A 22 -4.93 3.66 5.47
CA GLY A 22 -3.70 4.44 5.30
C GLY A 22 -3.00 4.21 3.96
N LYS A 23 -3.74 4.07 2.85
CA LYS A 23 -3.18 3.96 1.48
C LYS A 23 -2.34 5.18 1.13
N THR A 24 -2.96 6.35 1.14
CA THR A 24 -2.35 7.62 0.77
C THR A 24 -1.15 7.94 1.65
N THR A 25 -1.28 7.75 2.96
CA THR A 25 -0.14 7.89 3.89
C THR A 25 1.00 6.93 3.54
N THR A 26 0.70 5.70 3.13
CA THR A 26 1.72 4.74 2.67
C THR A 26 2.39 5.22 1.40
N THR A 27 1.62 5.73 0.42
CA THR A 27 2.15 6.32 -0.81
C THR A 27 3.09 7.49 -0.52
N GLU A 28 2.68 8.44 0.31
CA GLU A 28 3.51 9.59 0.70
C GLU A 28 4.80 9.15 1.42
N ARG A 29 4.74 8.12 2.27
CA ARG A 29 5.94 7.55 2.91
C ARG A 29 6.88 6.93 1.89
N ILE A 30 6.36 6.24 0.87
CA ILE A 30 7.19 5.72 -0.23
C ILE A 30 7.90 6.86 -0.94
N LEU A 31 7.18 7.93 -1.31
CA LEU A 31 7.75 9.10 -1.99
C LEU A 31 8.79 9.85 -1.16
N PHE A 32 8.60 9.89 0.16
CA PHE A 32 9.58 10.44 1.08
C PHE A 32 10.85 9.59 1.14
N TYR A 33 10.73 8.28 1.35
CA TYR A 33 11.89 7.40 1.48
C TYR A 33 12.70 7.30 0.19
N THR A 34 12.07 7.41 -0.97
CA THR A 34 12.75 7.43 -2.27
C THR A 34 13.34 8.80 -2.63
N GLY A 35 13.12 9.82 -1.79
CA GLY A 35 13.69 11.16 -1.97
C GLY A 35 12.96 12.05 -2.98
N VAL A 36 11.73 11.68 -3.41
CA VAL A 36 10.89 12.54 -4.24
C VAL A 36 10.32 13.69 -3.40
N ASN A 37 9.85 13.37 -2.20
CA ASN A 37 9.34 14.37 -1.26
C ASN A 37 10.36 14.64 -0.15
N HIS A 38 10.60 15.92 0.15
CA HIS A 38 11.56 16.34 1.18
C HIS A 38 10.90 16.68 2.52
N LYS A 39 9.57 16.63 2.59
CA LYS A 39 8.77 16.80 3.80
C LYS A 39 7.79 15.64 3.91
N LEU A 40 7.59 15.16 5.14
CA LEU A 40 6.53 14.21 5.45
C LEU A 40 5.22 14.99 5.58
N GLY A 41 4.39 14.95 4.55
CA GLY A 41 3.02 15.43 4.63
C GLY A 41 2.14 14.37 5.29
N GLU A 42 1.35 14.75 6.29
CA GLU A 42 0.19 13.96 6.70
C GLU A 42 -1.02 14.38 5.87
N VAL A 43 -1.85 13.40 5.47
CA VAL A 43 -3.06 13.63 4.65
C VAL A 43 -4.02 14.58 5.36
N HIS A 44 -4.05 14.53 6.71
CA HIS A 44 -4.88 15.39 7.54
C HIS A 44 -4.44 16.86 7.57
N ASP A 45 -3.20 17.16 7.17
CA ASP A 45 -2.68 18.53 7.13
C ASP A 45 -2.81 19.18 5.72
N GLY A 46 -3.51 18.52 4.79
CA GLY A 46 -3.70 18.99 3.41
C GLY A 46 -2.41 18.99 2.57
N ALA A 47 -1.35 18.33 3.04
CA ALA A 47 -0.02 18.34 2.43
C ALA A 47 0.29 17.08 1.59
N ALA A 48 -0.69 16.20 1.36
CA ALA A 48 -0.50 15.00 0.55
C ALA A 48 -0.31 15.37 -0.93
N THR A 49 0.68 14.75 -1.56
CA THR A 49 1.03 15.00 -2.97
C THR A 49 0.02 14.39 -3.91
N THR A 50 -0.62 13.29 -3.51
CA THR A 50 -1.57 12.53 -4.34
C THR A 50 -3.02 13.02 -4.22
N ASP A 51 -3.42 13.56 -3.07
CA ASP A 51 -4.75 14.14 -2.83
C ASP A 51 -4.71 15.65 -3.10
N TRP A 52 -4.71 16.04 -4.39
CA TRP A 52 -4.54 17.43 -4.82
C TRP A 52 -5.85 18.19 -4.96
N MET A 53 -7.00 17.50 -5.01
CA MET A 53 -8.30 18.16 -5.09
C MET A 53 -8.69 18.75 -3.74
N GLU A 54 -9.25 19.96 -3.73
CA GLU A 54 -9.71 20.61 -2.49
C GLU A 54 -10.73 19.75 -1.73
N GLN A 55 -11.60 19.02 -2.46
CA GLN A 55 -12.56 18.09 -1.84
C GLN A 55 -11.91 16.84 -1.23
N GLU A 56 -10.78 16.37 -1.78
CA GLU A 56 -10.03 15.25 -1.21
C GLU A 56 -9.37 15.68 0.11
N GLN A 57 -8.78 16.87 0.13
CA GLN A 57 -8.16 17.46 1.31
C GLN A 57 -9.17 17.78 2.41
N GLU A 58 -10.32 18.38 2.06
CA GLU A 58 -11.38 18.74 3.01
C GLU A 58 -11.98 17.49 3.68
N ARG A 59 -12.14 16.40 2.93
CA ARG A 59 -12.80 15.17 3.41
C ARG A 59 -11.84 14.10 3.91
N GLY A 60 -10.53 14.26 3.67
CA GLY A 60 -9.52 13.26 4.02
C GLY A 60 -9.70 11.92 3.29
N ILE A 61 -10.23 11.94 2.06
CA ILE A 61 -10.43 10.74 1.23
C ILE A 61 -9.82 10.92 -0.16
N THR A 62 -9.28 9.84 -0.71
CA THR A 62 -8.85 9.79 -2.12
C THR A 62 -10.06 9.52 -3.01
N ILE A 63 -10.33 10.43 -3.95
CA ILE A 63 -11.43 10.39 -4.92
C ILE A 63 -10.91 9.94 -6.28
N THR A 64 -9.77 10.47 -6.72
CA THR A 64 -9.18 10.17 -8.03
C THR A 64 -7.88 9.40 -7.92
N SER A 65 -7.63 8.54 -8.91
CA SER A 65 -6.38 7.79 -8.96
C SER A 65 -5.21 8.71 -9.31
N ALA A 66 -4.19 8.78 -8.47
CA ALA A 66 -2.99 9.58 -8.72
C ALA A 66 -1.84 8.68 -9.18
N ALA A 67 -1.20 9.03 -10.31
CA ALA A 67 -0.05 8.31 -10.84
C ALA A 67 1.24 9.07 -10.57
N VAL A 68 2.16 8.48 -9.80
CA VAL A 68 3.44 9.09 -9.44
C VAL A 68 4.60 8.15 -9.79
N THR A 69 5.69 8.69 -10.33
CA THR A 69 6.91 7.93 -10.63
C THR A 69 7.97 8.21 -9.57
N THR A 70 8.63 7.17 -9.09
CA THR A 70 9.78 7.27 -8.20
C THR A 70 10.86 6.25 -8.53
N PHE A 71 12.04 6.41 -7.94
CA PHE A 71 13.21 5.56 -8.19
C PHE A 71 13.72 4.97 -6.88
N TRP A 72 13.97 3.67 -6.87
CA TRP A 72 14.34 2.95 -5.65
C TRP A 72 15.51 1.99 -5.86
N LYS A 73 16.49 2.05 -4.96
CA LYS A 73 17.68 1.16 -4.93
C LYS A 73 17.64 0.17 -3.78
N GLY A 74 16.51 0.08 -3.07
CA GLY A 74 16.44 -0.61 -1.77
C GLY A 74 16.87 0.30 -0.62
N MET A 75 16.41 0.01 0.60
CA MET A 75 16.79 0.80 1.78
C MET A 75 18.29 0.77 2.04
N ALA A 76 18.96 -0.36 1.74
CA ALA A 76 20.40 -0.51 1.87
C ALA A 76 21.18 -0.09 0.61
N GLY A 77 20.50 0.35 -0.45
CA GLY A 77 21.13 0.67 -1.74
C GLY A 77 21.74 -0.55 -2.45
N ASP A 78 21.31 -1.76 -2.09
CA ASP A 78 21.85 -3.05 -2.53
C ASP A 78 21.24 -3.54 -3.85
N TYR A 79 20.23 -2.85 -4.38
CA TYR A 79 19.62 -3.17 -5.68
C TYR A 79 20.02 -2.16 -6.75
N PRO A 80 20.08 -2.58 -8.03
CA PRO A 80 20.09 -1.62 -9.13
C PRO A 80 18.85 -0.73 -9.04
N GLU A 81 18.96 0.49 -9.56
CA GLU A 81 17.84 1.42 -9.55
C GLU A 81 16.65 0.87 -10.33
N HIS A 82 15.52 0.78 -9.64
CA HIS A 82 14.23 0.42 -10.21
C HIS A 82 13.38 1.67 -10.36
N ARG A 83 12.65 1.75 -11.48
CA ARG A 83 11.62 2.76 -11.68
C ARG A 83 10.30 2.19 -11.21
N ILE A 84 9.69 2.85 -10.24
CA ILE A 84 8.39 2.47 -9.68
C ILE A 84 7.37 3.51 -10.13
N ASN A 85 6.33 3.06 -10.83
CA ASN A 85 5.18 3.88 -11.16
C ASN A 85 4.04 3.42 -10.22
N ILE A 86 3.63 4.31 -9.33
CA ILE A 86 2.63 4.05 -8.31
C ILE A 86 1.31 4.64 -8.78
N ILE A 87 0.23 3.85 -8.70
CA ILE A 87 -1.14 4.35 -8.80
C ILE A 87 -1.77 4.25 -7.41
N ASP A 88 -2.01 5.39 -6.78
CA ASP A 88 -2.80 5.43 -5.55
C ASP A 88 -4.28 5.32 -5.89
N THR A 89 -4.96 4.31 -5.34
CA THR A 89 -6.34 3.99 -5.74
C THR A 89 -7.35 4.42 -4.68
N PRO A 90 -8.55 4.88 -5.07
CA PRO A 90 -9.61 5.21 -4.13
C PRO A 90 -9.97 4.04 -3.22
N GLY A 91 -10.27 4.33 -1.95
CA GLY A 91 -10.71 3.32 -0.97
C GLY A 91 -12.20 3.18 -0.79
N HIS A 92 -12.96 4.17 -1.28
CA HIS A 92 -14.40 4.26 -1.10
C HIS A 92 -15.13 3.41 -2.15
N VAL A 93 -16.26 2.82 -1.75
CA VAL A 93 -17.07 1.95 -2.62
C VAL A 93 -17.64 2.69 -3.84
N ASP A 94 -17.91 3.97 -3.67
CA ASP A 94 -18.46 4.84 -4.73
C ASP A 94 -17.48 5.06 -5.89
N PHE A 95 -16.18 4.77 -5.69
CA PHE A 95 -15.13 4.93 -6.69
C PHE A 95 -14.58 3.59 -7.19
N THR A 96 -15.38 2.53 -7.09
CA THR A 96 -15.03 1.18 -7.55
C THR A 96 -14.66 1.10 -9.04
N ILE A 97 -15.19 1.97 -9.89
CA ILE A 97 -14.82 2.07 -11.32
C ILE A 97 -13.35 2.47 -11.49
N GLU A 98 -12.86 3.42 -10.68
CA GLU A 98 -11.46 3.87 -10.73
C GLU A 98 -10.51 2.78 -10.24
N VAL A 99 -10.90 2.04 -9.20
CA VAL A 99 -10.16 0.86 -8.75
C VAL A 99 -10.12 -0.21 -9.86
N GLU A 100 -11.24 -0.46 -10.53
CA GLU A 100 -11.29 -1.46 -11.61
C GLU A 100 -10.40 -1.08 -12.81
N ARG A 101 -10.41 0.19 -13.20
CA ARG A 101 -9.53 0.71 -14.27
C ARG A 101 -8.06 0.58 -13.88
N SER A 102 -7.72 0.94 -12.65
CA SER A 102 -6.36 0.81 -12.12
C SER A 102 -5.89 -0.64 -12.16
N MET A 103 -6.69 -1.59 -11.66
CA MET A 103 -6.33 -3.01 -11.64
C MET A 103 -6.06 -3.62 -13.03
N ARG A 104 -6.56 -3.02 -14.12
CA ARG A 104 -6.30 -3.49 -15.50
C ARG A 104 -4.95 -3.08 -16.06
N VAL A 105 -4.33 -2.02 -15.52
CA VAL A 105 -3.08 -1.44 -16.05
C VAL A 105 -1.87 -1.75 -15.15
N LEU A 106 -2.12 -2.28 -13.95
CA LEU A 106 -1.10 -2.58 -12.96
C LEU A 106 -0.50 -3.97 -13.17
N ASP A 107 0.82 -4.07 -13.04
CA ASP A 107 1.54 -5.35 -13.06
C ASP A 107 1.55 -6.01 -11.67
N GLY A 108 1.21 -5.26 -10.61
CA GLY A 108 1.07 -5.76 -9.25
C GLY A 108 0.38 -4.77 -8.33
N ALA A 109 0.00 -5.21 -7.13
CA ALA A 109 -0.62 -4.33 -6.14
C ALA A 109 -0.15 -4.61 -4.70
N CYS A 110 -0.04 -3.54 -3.93
CA CYS A 110 0.08 -3.56 -2.47
C CYS A 110 -1.33 -3.40 -1.87
N MET A 111 -1.85 -4.48 -1.31
CA MET A 111 -3.14 -4.50 -0.62
C MET A 111 -2.92 -4.16 0.85
N VAL A 112 -3.30 -2.94 1.25
CA VAL A 112 -3.13 -2.44 2.60
C VAL A 112 -4.32 -2.85 3.48
N TYR A 113 -4.04 -3.33 4.68
CA TYR A 113 -5.05 -3.72 5.67
C TYR A 113 -4.76 -3.03 7.00
N CYS A 114 -5.79 -2.53 7.68
CA CYS A 114 -5.64 -1.99 9.03
C CYS A 114 -5.46 -3.12 10.04
N ALA A 115 -4.45 -3.06 10.92
CA ALA A 115 -4.21 -4.07 11.95
C ALA A 115 -5.36 -4.22 12.96
N VAL A 116 -6.16 -3.15 13.15
CA VAL A 116 -7.31 -3.14 14.05
C VAL A 116 -8.56 -3.68 13.33
N GLY A 117 -8.89 -3.07 12.20
CA GLY A 117 -10.09 -3.38 11.42
C GLY A 117 -10.00 -4.69 10.62
N GLY A 118 -8.80 -5.10 10.23
CA GLY A 118 -8.55 -6.27 9.41
C GLY A 118 -9.23 -6.23 8.05
N VAL A 119 -9.78 -7.37 7.61
CA VAL A 119 -10.47 -7.49 6.33
C VAL A 119 -11.89 -6.96 6.44
N GLN A 120 -12.15 -5.85 5.75
CA GLN A 120 -13.46 -5.19 5.69
C GLN A 120 -14.24 -5.61 4.44
N PRO A 121 -15.58 -5.44 4.40
CA PRO A 121 -16.39 -5.78 3.21
C PRO A 121 -15.87 -5.15 1.91
N GLN A 122 -15.34 -3.93 1.98
CA GLN A 122 -14.76 -3.22 0.84
C GLN A 122 -13.45 -3.88 0.37
N SER A 123 -12.65 -4.42 1.29
CA SER A 123 -11.44 -5.15 0.95
C SER A 123 -11.75 -6.41 0.13
N GLU A 124 -12.89 -7.06 0.35
CA GLU A 124 -13.33 -8.21 -0.46
C GLU A 124 -13.66 -7.82 -1.90
N THR A 125 -14.29 -6.66 -2.10
CA THR A 125 -14.63 -6.15 -3.43
C THR A 125 -13.36 -5.87 -4.25
N VAL A 126 -12.40 -5.16 -3.65
CA VAL A 126 -11.10 -4.89 -4.30
C VAL A 126 -10.33 -6.18 -4.55
N TRP A 127 -10.37 -7.13 -3.62
CA TRP A 127 -9.76 -8.45 -3.78
C TRP A 127 -10.35 -9.23 -4.98
N ARG A 128 -11.68 -9.21 -5.13
CA ARG A 128 -12.36 -9.81 -6.29
C ARG A 128 -11.97 -9.15 -7.60
N GLN A 129 -11.87 -7.81 -7.63
CA GLN A 129 -11.41 -7.08 -8.82
C GLN A 129 -9.98 -7.48 -9.20
N ALA A 130 -9.08 -7.53 -8.23
CA ALA A 130 -7.71 -7.94 -8.48
C ALA A 130 -7.61 -9.42 -8.93
N ASN A 131 -8.46 -10.31 -8.41
CA ASN A 131 -8.57 -11.71 -8.87
C ASN A 131 -9.03 -11.78 -10.33
N LYS A 132 -10.07 -11.01 -10.70
CA LYS A 132 -10.63 -10.95 -12.06
C LYS A 132 -9.56 -10.63 -13.11
N TYR A 133 -8.61 -9.76 -12.78
CA TYR A 133 -7.53 -9.35 -13.70
C TYR A 133 -6.20 -10.08 -13.47
N GLY A 134 -6.15 -11.06 -12.57
CA GLY A 134 -4.93 -11.84 -12.31
C GLY A 134 -3.76 -11.03 -11.74
N VAL A 135 -4.03 -9.91 -11.07
CA VAL A 135 -2.99 -8.99 -10.57
C VAL A 135 -2.24 -9.64 -9.41
N PRO A 136 -0.91 -9.84 -9.49
CA PRO A 136 -0.08 -10.30 -8.38
C PRO A 136 -0.12 -9.32 -7.20
N ARG A 137 -0.15 -9.81 -5.96
CA ARG A 137 -0.39 -8.97 -4.78
C ARG A 137 0.53 -9.29 -3.61
N LEU A 138 0.90 -8.23 -2.90
CA LEU A 138 1.45 -8.24 -1.55
C LEU A 138 0.37 -7.72 -0.59
N ALA A 139 0.24 -8.33 0.60
CA ALA A 139 -0.54 -7.78 1.69
C ALA A 139 0.35 -6.99 2.66
N PHE A 140 -0.04 -5.76 2.98
CA PHE A 140 0.64 -4.90 3.94
C PHE A 140 -0.28 -4.60 5.13
N VAL A 141 0.04 -5.12 6.31
CA VAL A 141 -0.72 -4.85 7.53
C VAL A 141 -0.20 -3.57 8.16
N ASN A 142 -0.96 -2.49 8.00
CA ASN A 142 -0.64 -1.14 8.46
C ASN A 142 -1.28 -0.84 9.83
N LYS A 143 -0.91 0.29 10.44
CA LYS A 143 -1.44 0.78 11.72
C LYS A 143 -1.20 -0.19 12.90
N MET A 144 -0.02 -0.82 12.93
CA MET A 144 0.40 -1.71 14.01
C MET A 144 0.62 -0.98 15.35
N ASP A 145 0.75 0.35 15.30
CA ASP A 145 0.87 1.29 16.43
C ASP A 145 -0.46 1.60 17.13
N ARG A 146 -1.61 1.22 16.55
CA ARG A 146 -2.94 1.57 17.08
C ARG A 146 -3.42 0.57 18.13
N THR A 147 -4.17 1.04 19.13
CA THR A 147 -4.86 0.20 20.11
C THR A 147 -5.75 -0.83 19.42
N GLY A 148 -5.64 -2.10 19.84
CA GLY A 148 -6.31 -3.24 19.22
C GLY A 148 -5.60 -3.80 17.97
N ALA A 149 -4.38 -3.35 17.66
CA ALA A 149 -3.61 -3.87 16.53
C ALA A 149 -3.28 -5.35 16.73
N ASN A 150 -3.67 -6.18 15.76
CA ASN A 150 -3.41 -7.61 15.81
C ASN A 150 -3.10 -8.17 14.42
N PHE A 151 -1.82 -8.37 14.13
CA PHE A 151 -1.33 -8.91 12.86
C PHE A 151 -1.89 -10.30 12.55
N PHE A 152 -1.88 -11.21 13.53
CA PHE A 152 -2.31 -12.59 13.32
C PHE A 152 -3.82 -12.71 13.09
N LYS A 153 -4.62 -11.82 13.70
CA LYS A 153 -6.05 -11.67 13.37
C LYS A 153 -6.23 -11.31 11.90
N VAL A 154 -5.47 -10.35 11.37
CA VAL A 154 -5.55 -9.98 9.94
C VAL A 154 -5.12 -11.15 9.07
N TYR A 155 -4.03 -11.83 9.41
CA TYR A 155 -3.59 -13.06 8.71
C TYR A 155 -4.69 -14.12 8.62
N GLU A 156 -5.36 -14.44 9.73
CA GLU A 156 -6.47 -15.40 9.73
C GLU A 156 -7.68 -14.91 8.92
N GLN A 157 -7.96 -13.61 8.93
CA GLN A 157 -9.03 -13.03 8.13
C GLN A 157 -8.72 -13.07 6.63
N LEU A 158 -7.46 -12.91 6.21
CA LEU A 158 -7.08 -13.10 4.80
C LEU A 158 -7.41 -14.54 4.34
N LYS A 159 -7.21 -15.54 5.19
CA LYS A 159 -7.54 -16.94 4.89
C LYS A 159 -9.05 -17.18 4.87
N THR A 160 -9.74 -16.71 5.90
CA THR A 160 -11.15 -17.08 6.14
C THR A 160 -12.13 -16.23 5.34
N ARG A 161 -11.85 -14.93 5.14
CA ARG A 161 -12.74 -14.00 4.40
C ARG A 161 -12.38 -13.84 2.93
N LEU A 162 -11.08 -13.79 2.60
CA LEU A 162 -10.64 -13.62 1.21
C LEU A 162 -10.33 -14.95 0.51
N HIS A 163 -10.36 -16.07 1.24
CA HIS A 163 -9.91 -17.37 0.77
C HIS A 163 -8.51 -17.33 0.13
N ALA A 164 -7.65 -16.45 0.67
CA ALA A 164 -6.28 -16.29 0.21
C ALA A 164 -5.36 -17.34 0.83
N ASN A 165 -4.17 -17.48 0.25
CA ASN A 165 -3.06 -18.22 0.85
C ASN A 165 -1.95 -17.24 1.31
N PRO A 166 -2.15 -16.48 2.40
CA PRO A 166 -1.16 -15.54 2.88
C PRO A 166 0.08 -16.26 3.43
N VAL A 167 1.25 -15.74 3.10
CA VAL A 167 2.54 -16.23 3.61
C VAL A 167 3.23 -15.08 4.34
N PRO A 168 3.31 -15.13 5.68
CA PRO A 168 4.04 -14.11 6.44
C PRO A 168 5.53 -14.13 6.09
N VAL A 169 6.04 -13.03 5.54
CA VAL A 169 7.48 -12.80 5.31
C VAL A 169 8.10 -11.91 6.38
N VAL A 170 7.26 -11.16 7.09
CA VAL A 170 7.62 -10.32 8.24
C VAL A 170 6.61 -10.53 9.36
N VAL A 171 7.06 -10.46 10.61
CA VAL A 171 6.19 -10.51 11.80
C VAL A 171 6.50 -9.34 12.73
N PRO A 172 5.50 -8.73 13.40
CA PRO A 172 5.72 -7.55 14.23
C PRO A 172 6.40 -7.91 15.56
N ILE A 173 7.20 -6.97 16.07
CA ILE A 173 7.76 -7.00 17.43
C ILE A 173 6.91 -6.08 18.30
N GLY A 174 6.03 -6.69 19.10
CA GLY A 174 5.02 -5.96 19.87
C GLY A 174 3.83 -5.49 19.03
N ALA A 175 2.94 -4.73 19.65
CA ALA A 175 1.76 -4.13 19.03
C ALA A 175 1.38 -2.86 19.80
N GLU A 176 0.55 -2.02 19.20
CA GLU A 176 0.07 -0.77 19.79
C GLU A 176 1.26 0.14 20.16
N GLU A 177 1.22 0.80 21.32
CA GLU A 177 2.33 1.60 21.85
C GLU A 177 3.62 0.77 22.06
N GLY A 178 3.49 -0.55 22.17
CA GLY A 178 4.60 -1.49 22.29
C GLY A 178 5.19 -1.95 20.95
N PHE A 179 4.68 -1.47 19.81
CA PHE A 179 5.22 -1.81 18.50
C PHE A 179 6.60 -1.17 18.28
N LYS A 180 7.64 -2.00 18.15
CA LYS A 180 9.04 -1.53 18.09
C LYS A 180 9.73 -1.76 16.76
N GLY A 181 9.16 -2.58 15.89
CA GLY A 181 9.79 -2.98 14.64
C GLY A 181 9.24 -4.32 14.14
N VAL A 182 9.98 -4.96 13.26
CA VAL A 182 9.56 -6.22 12.62
C VAL A 182 10.72 -7.21 12.57
N VAL A 183 10.41 -8.51 12.58
CA VAL A 183 11.36 -9.56 12.22
C VAL A 183 11.17 -9.89 10.75
N ASP A 184 12.22 -9.68 9.96
CA ASP A 184 12.36 -10.19 8.60
C ASP A 184 12.69 -11.68 8.68
N LEU A 185 11.74 -12.53 8.27
CA LEU A 185 11.89 -13.99 8.33
C LEU A 185 12.72 -14.53 7.15
N ILE A 186 12.97 -13.74 6.11
CA ILE A 186 13.83 -14.12 4.99
C ILE A 186 15.29 -13.93 5.40
N LYS A 187 15.60 -12.79 6.04
CA LYS A 187 16.95 -12.47 6.51
C LYS A 187 17.25 -13.00 7.92
N MET A 188 16.23 -13.47 8.64
CA MET A 188 16.28 -13.89 10.04
C MET A 188 16.83 -12.78 10.95
N LYS A 189 16.32 -11.55 10.80
CA LYS A 189 16.78 -10.36 11.53
C LYS A 189 15.63 -9.50 12.02
N ALA A 190 15.75 -8.96 13.23
CA ALA A 190 14.92 -7.88 13.72
C ALA A 190 15.41 -6.54 13.14
N ILE A 191 14.48 -5.71 12.68
CA ILE A 191 14.68 -4.38 12.07
C ILE A 191 13.77 -3.37 12.76
#